data_AF-A0A2J7VLK7-F1
#
_entry.id   AF-A0A2J7VLK7-F1
#
_cell.length_a   1.000
_cell.length_b   1.000
_cell.length_c   1.000
_cell.angle_alpha   90.00
_cell.angle_beta   90.00
_cell.angle_gamma   90.00
#
_symmetry.space_group_name_H-M   'P 1'
#
loop_
_entity.id
_entity.type
_entity.pdbx_description
1 polymer ?
#
loop_
_entity_poly.entity_id
_entity_poly.type
_entity_poly.pdbx_seq_one_letter_code
_entity_poly.pdbx_strand_id
1 'polypeptide(L)'
;MAPARATPLTEASLAHWPLPDPGPDADKESRGRVLVIAGSAELPGAALLAGSAALRAGAGKLTIASPASIASGVALAIPESRVIALPETRGGGIAARGCEALAPLAAQVAAVVVGPGLGDERGSMAFVRRLLPLFRECTVLLDSIAMSVATERAFDQPVLLTPHAGEMAHLSGLPKEAIAQEALAVAGEAAARWNACVVLKGASTVIATPQRRAWRFDGGSPGLATSGSGDVLAGLMGGFAARGLPPEKAAAWAVVVHARAGKNLGQRVGPLGYLASELAGEVPGVVRRLAR
;
A
#
# COMPACT_ATOMS: atom_id res chain seq x y z
N MET A 1 -5.78 -23.69 -7.99
CA MET A 1 -5.39 -24.31 -6.72
C MET A 1 -4.44 -23.38 -5.99
N ALA A 2 -4.72 -23.13 -4.70
CA ALA A 2 -3.91 -22.33 -3.80
C ALA A 2 -2.51 -22.95 -3.59
N PRO A 3 -1.49 -22.17 -3.15
CA PRO A 3 -0.20 -22.72 -2.79
C PRO A 3 -0.31 -23.63 -1.57
N ALA A 4 0.29 -24.82 -1.63
CA ALA A 4 0.24 -25.80 -0.55
C ALA A 4 1.02 -25.38 0.71
N ARG A 5 2.02 -24.48 0.56
CA ARG A 5 2.84 -23.94 1.65
C ARG A 5 3.26 -22.50 1.36
N ALA A 6 3.46 -21.72 2.42
CA ALA A 6 4.09 -20.40 2.36
C ALA A 6 5.54 -20.49 2.83
N THR A 7 6.43 -19.79 2.13
CA THR A 7 7.82 -19.64 2.56
C THR A 7 7.88 -18.67 3.74
N PRO A 8 8.57 -18.97 4.85
CA PRO A 8 8.77 -18.00 5.92
C PRO A 8 9.44 -16.73 5.41
N LEU A 9 8.81 -15.59 5.62
CA LEU A 9 9.39 -14.27 5.38
C LEU A 9 10.08 -13.83 6.66
N THR A 10 11.38 -13.57 6.57
CA THR A 10 12.22 -13.07 7.67
C THR A 10 13.01 -11.86 7.20
N GLU A 11 13.71 -11.19 8.11
CA GLU A 11 14.64 -10.11 7.74
C GLU A 11 15.72 -10.60 6.79
N ALA A 12 16.26 -11.81 7.01
CA ALA A 12 17.26 -12.40 6.14
C ALA A 12 16.71 -12.72 4.73
N SER A 13 15.40 -12.92 4.59
CA SER A 13 14.78 -13.11 3.27
C SER A 13 14.97 -11.87 2.38
N LEU A 14 14.98 -10.66 2.96
CA LEU A 14 15.11 -9.41 2.22
C LEU A 14 16.47 -9.23 1.53
N ALA A 15 17.53 -9.86 2.05
CA ALA A 15 18.86 -9.83 1.44
C ALA A 15 18.89 -10.44 0.03
N HIS A 16 17.96 -11.34 -0.29
CA HIS A 16 17.80 -11.91 -1.64
C HIS A 16 17.12 -10.94 -2.62
N TRP A 17 16.56 -9.85 -2.11
CA TRP A 17 15.83 -8.84 -2.86
C TRP A 17 16.34 -7.44 -2.48
N PRO A 18 17.63 -7.16 -2.72
CA PRO A 18 18.22 -5.89 -2.31
C PRO A 18 17.45 -4.72 -2.91
N LEU A 19 17.26 -3.68 -2.12
CA LEU A 19 16.73 -2.43 -2.63
C LEU A 19 17.72 -1.82 -3.61
N PRO A 20 17.27 -1.24 -4.73
CA PRO A 20 18.17 -0.53 -5.62
C PRO A 20 18.94 0.56 -4.87
N ASP A 21 20.26 0.49 -4.98
CA ASP A 21 21.18 1.48 -4.44
C ASP A 21 21.16 2.70 -5.38
N PRO A 22 20.77 3.88 -4.90
CA PRO A 22 20.82 5.10 -5.69
C PRO A 22 22.26 5.44 -6.15
N GLY A 23 23.29 5.05 -5.41
CA GLY A 23 24.67 5.45 -5.70
C GLY A 23 24.94 6.94 -5.40
N PRO A 24 26.20 7.39 -5.57
CA PRO A 24 26.63 8.74 -5.17
C PRO A 24 26.07 9.85 -6.06
N ASP A 25 25.80 9.57 -7.33
CA ASP A 25 25.34 10.54 -8.33
C ASP A 25 23.81 10.51 -8.53
N ALA A 26 23.08 9.80 -7.67
CA ALA A 26 21.64 9.71 -7.78
C ALA A 26 20.94 11.04 -7.53
N ASP A 27 19.96 11.33 -8.38
CA ASP A 27 18.99 12.38 -8.15
C ASP A 27 17.66 11.82 -7.60
N LYS A 28 16.67 12.69 -7.51
CA LYS A 28 15.31 12.31 -7.07
C LYS A 28 14.52 11.57 -8.15
N GLU A 29 14.93 11.59 -9.41
CA GLU A 29 14.25 10.86 -10.47
C GLU A 29 14.69 9.38 -10.47
N SER A 30 15.98 9.10 -10.19
CA SER A 30 16.53 7.74 -10.13
C SER A 30 15.93 6.87 -9.01
N ARG A 31 15.45 7.50 -7.93
CA ARG A 31 14.72 6.85 -6.82
C ARG A 31 13.22 6.66 -7.09
N GLY A 32 12.77 7.04 -8.29
CA GLY A 32 11.41 6.88 -8.78
C GLY A 32 10.38 7.80 -8.14
N ARG A 33 9.21 7.85 -8.78
CA ARG A 33 8.08 8.68 -8.37
C ARG A 33 6.90 7.81 -7.96
N VAL A 34 6.30 8.17 -6.83
CA VAL A 34 5.07 7.55 -6.32
C VAL A 34 3.91 8.53 -6.40
N LEU A 35 2.76 8.04 -6.85
CA LEU A 35 1.47 8.73 -6.78
C LEU A 35 0.62 8.10 -5.68
N VAL A 36 0.17 8.88 -4.71
CA VAL A 36 -0.74 8.44 -3.64
C VAL A 36 -2.10 9.09 -3.86
N ILE A 37 -3.13 8.29 -4.09
CA ILE A 37 -4.52 8.72 -4.29
C ILE A 37 -5.33 8.31 -3.07
N ALA A 38 -5.52 9.24 -2.15
CA ALA A 38 -5.95 8.94 -0.80
C ALA A 38 -6.71 10.11 -0.16
N GLY A 39 -7.41 9.78 0.91
CA GLY A 39 -8.12 10.71 1.77
C GLY A 39 -9.55 11.03 1.32
N SER A 40 -10.31 11.55 2.28
CA SER A 40 -11.66 12.07 2.13
C SER A 40 -11.86 13.22 3.12
N ALA A 41 -12.99 13.91 3.07
CA ALA A 41 -13.31 14.99 4.01
C ALA A 41 -13.22 14.52 5.47
N GLU A 42 -13.61 13.28 5.77
CA GLU A 42 -13.57 12.71 7.13
C GLU A 42 -12.24 12.04 7.47
N LEU A 43 -11.50 11.53 6.46
CA LEU A 43 -10.25 10.79 6.65
C LEU A 43 -9.06 11.43 5.90
N PRO A 44 -8.77 12.73 6.04
CA PRO A 44 -7.65 13.36 5.33
C PRO A 44 -6.29 12.81 5.80
N GLY A 45 -6.21 12.36 7.06
CA GLY A 45 -5.00 11.82 7.65
C GLY A 45 -4.43 10.59 6.94
N ALA A 46 -5.27 9.78 6.28
CA ALA A 46 -4.80 8.61 5.53
C ALA A 46 -3.87 8.99 4.37
N ALA A 47 -4.15 10.11 3.69
CA ALA A 47 -3.28 10.65 2.65
C ALA A 47 -1.93 11.09 3.22
N LEU A 48 -1.94 11.68 4.43
CA LEU A 48 -0.73 12.12 5.11
C LEU A 48 0.16 10.94 5.52
N LEU A 49 -0.45 9.91 6.11
CA LEU A 49 0.25 8.72 6.59
C LEU A 49 0.86 7.94 5.42
N ALA A 50 0.07 7.66 4.38
CA ALA A 50 0.55 6.95 3.20
C ALA A 50 1.62 7.73 2.43
N GLY A 51 1.40 9.04 2.21
CA GLY A 51 2.37 9.90 1.53
C GLY A 51 3.71 10.00 2.26
N SER A 52 3.68 10.28 3.57
CA SER A 52 4.89 10.38 4.39
C SER A 52 5.65 9.05 4.43
N ALA A 53 4.93 7.93 4.58
CA ALA A 53 5.53 6.61 4.58
C ALA A 53 6.22 6.29 3.25
N ALA A 54 5.62 6.66 2.11
CA ALA A 54 6.22 6.45 0.80
C ALA A 54 7.56 7.20 0.62
N LEU A 55 7.64 8.45 1.09
CA LEU A 55 8.91 9.20 1.12
C LEU A 55 9.92 8.56 2.08
N ARG A 56 9.47 8.09 3.25
CA ARG A 56 10.33 7.45 4.25
C ARG A 56 10.87 6.09 3.79
N ALA A 57 10.16 5.38 2.93
CA ALA A 57 10.66 4.20 2.22
C ALA A 57 11.77 4.52 1.19
N GLY A 58 11.96 5.80 0.87
CA GLY A 58 13.03 6.30 0.02
C GLY A 58 12.61 6.64 -1.42
N ALA A 59 11.31 6.77 -1.70
CA ALA A 59 10.85 7.29 -2.99
C ALA A 59 11.42 8.70 -3.25
N GLY A 60 11.84 8.97 -4.47
CA GLY A 60 12.49 10.23 -4.82
C GLY A 60 11.52 11.41 -4.97
N LYS A 61 10.32 11.15 -5.50
CA LYS A 61 9.26 12.17 -5.67
C LYS A 61 7.90 11.63 -5.24
N LEU A 62 7.15 12.47 -4.55
CA LEU A 62 5.78 12.19 -4.12
C LEU A 62 4.81 13.14 -4.82
N THR A 63 3.77 12.58 -5.43
CA THR A 63 2.55 13.31 -5.76
C THR A 63 1.41 12.73 -4.95
N ILE A 64 0.64 13.58 -4.28
CA ILE A 64 -0.61 13.18 -3.62
C ILE A 64 -1.77 13.72 -4.44
N ALA A 65 -2.74 12.88 -4.78
CA ALA A 65 -3.99 13.31 -5.35
C ALA A 65 -5.12 13.01 -4.38
N SER A 66 -5.87 14.04 -4.02
CA SER A 66 -6.89 13.96 -2.97
C SER A 66 -8.11 14.78 -3.36
N PRO A 67 -9.27 14.54 -2.74
CA PRO A 67 -10.44 15.39 -2.88
C PRO A 67 -10.10 16.88 -2.75
N ALA A 68 -10.68 17.71 -3.62
CA ALA A 68 -10.40 19.15 -3.68
C ALA A 68 -10.63 19.84 -2.33
N SER A 69 -11.64 19.38 -1.57
CA SER A 69 -11.96 19.84 -0.22
C SER A 69 -10.79 19.74 0.79
N ILE A 70 -9.87 18.78 0.63
CA ILE A 70 -8.75 18.55 1.57
C ILE A 70 -7.38 18.88 0.98
N ALA A 71 -7.28 19.14 -0.33
CA ALA A 71 -6.02 19.25 -1.05
C ALA A 71 -5.06 20.31 -0.46
N SER A 72 -5.57 21.49 -0.10
CA SER A 72 -4.74 22.55 0.51
C SER A 72 -4.21 22.14 1.88
N GLY A 73 -5.03 21.46 2.70
CA GLY A 73 -4.60 20.95 4.00
C GLY A 73 -3.51 19.89 3.87
N VAL A 74 -3.64 19.00 2.89
CA VAL A 74 -2.62 18.00 2.57
C VAL A 74 -1.32 18.65 2.09
N ALA A 75 -1.40 19.67 1.24
CA ALA A 75 -0.23 20.37 0.71
C ALA A 75 0.58 21.09 1.82
N LEU A 76 -0.11 21.65 2.82
CA LEU A 76 0.55 22.29 3.96
C LEU A 76 1.16 21.27 4.93
N ALA A 77 0.54 20.10 5.08
CA ALA A 77 1.00 19.07 6.01
C ALA A 77 2.20 18.25 5.47
N ILE A 78 2.33 18.10 4.14
CA ILE A 78 3.48 17.43 3.49
C ILE A 78 4.04 18.37 2.41
N PRO A 79 4.87 19.36 2.79
CA PRO A 79 5.39 20.36 1.87
C PRO A 79 6.32 19.78 0.80
N GLU A 80 6.88 18.58 1.01
CA GLU A 80 7.70 17.88 0.02
C GLU A 80 6.86 17.30 -1.14
N SER A 81 5.53 17.26 -1.01
CA SER A 81 4.64 16.66 -1.99
C SER A 81 4.13 17.67 -3.02
N ARG A 82 3.99 17.21 -4.27
CA ARG A 82 3.08 17.87 -5.22
C ARG A 82 1.67 17.41 -4.91
N VAL A 83 0.72 18.33 -4.72
CA VAL A 83 -0.69 17.97 -4.49
C VAL A 83 -1.55 18.29 -5.70
N ILE A 84 -2.41 17.34 -6.09
CA ILE A 84 -3.41 17.48 -7.15
C ILE A 84 -4.81 17.39 -6.52
N ALA A 85 -5.57 18.47 -6.62
CA ALA A 85 -6.96 18.49 -6.22
C ALA A 85 -7.83 17.73 -7.23
N LEU A 86 -8.58 16.74 -6.75
CA LEU A 86 -9.49 15.94 -7.57
C LEU A 86 -10.95 16.31 -7.30
N PRO A 87 -11.80 16.31 -8.34
CA PRO A 87 -13.22 16.55 -8.17
C PRO A 87 -13.90 15.47 -7.33
N GLU A 88 -14.89 15.86 -6.54
CA GLU A 88 -15.63 14.97 -5.64
C GLU A 88 -16.99 14.54 -6.22
N THR A 89 -17.47 13.38 -5.77
CA THR A 89 -18.86 12.94 -5.93
C THR A 89 -19.72 13.58 -4.84
N ARG A 90 -21.06 13.53 -5.00
CA ARG A 90 -21.98 13.93 -3.92
C ARG A 90 -21.90 13.03 -2.69
N GLY A 91 -21.37 11.81 -2.85
CA GLY A 91 -21.18 10.84 -1.77
C GLY A 91 -19.90 11.04 -0.98
N GLY A 92 -19.09 12.07 -1.28
CA GLY A 92 -17.84 12.36 -0.58
C GLY A 92 -16.63 11.54 -1.06
N GLY A 93 -16.75 10.82 -2.17
CA GLY A 93 -15.63 10.15 -2.83
C GLY A 93 -15.03 10.95 -3.97
N ILE A 94 -13.99 10.41 -4.59
CA ILE A 94 -13.38 11.00 -5.79
C ILE A 94 -14.24 10.69 -7.01
N ALA A 95 -14.58 11.71 -7.80
CA ALA A 95 -15.33 11.53 -9.03
C ALA A 95 -14.46 10.91 -10.13
N ALA A 96 -15.04 10.00 -10.92
CA ALA A 96 -14.34 9.28 -11.98
C ALA A 96 -13.68 10.18 -13.05
N ARG A 97 -14.17 11.41 -13.26
CA ARG A 97 -13.52 12.40 -14.14
C ARG A 97 -12.17 12.90 -13.62
N GLY A 98 -11.88 12.73 -12.33
CA GLY A 98 -10.59 13.09 -11.73
C GLY A 98 -9.39 12.36 -12.36
N CYS A 99 -9.60 11.19 -12.98
CA CYS A 99 -8.54 10.48 -13.71
C CYS A 99 -7.92 11.32 -14.83
N GLU A 100 -8.66 12.26 -15.42
CA GLU A 100 -8.16 13.14 -16.49
C GLU A 100 -7.02 14.05 -16.02
N ALA A 101 -7.07 14.51 -14.76
CA ALA A 101 -6.00 15.29 -14.15
C ALA A 101 -4.73 14.45 -13.86
N LEU A 102 -4.86 13.12 -13.82
CA LEU A 102 -3.78 12.19 -13.50
C LEU A 102 -3.13 11.57 -14.74
N ALA A 103 -3.82 11.57 -15.89
CA ALA A 103 -3.30 11.02 -17.14
C ALA A 103 -1.89 11.53 -17.52
N PRO A 104 -1.53 12.83 -17.34
CA PRO A 104 -0.16 13.30 -17.63
C PRO A 104 0.93 12.64 -16.78
N LEU A 105 0.59 12.01 -15.65
CA LEU A 105 1.54 11.34 -14.76
C LEU A 105 1.81 9.88 -15.16
N ALA A 106 1.02 9.30 -16.06
CA ALA A 106 1.07 7.88 -16.44
C ALA A 106 2.49 7.40 -16.79
N ALA A 107 3.22 8.19 -17.59
CA ALA A 107 4.58 7.86 -18.03
C ALA A 107 5.68 8.28 -17.04
N GLN A 108 5.32 8.86 -15.89
CA GLN A 108 6.28 9.47 -14.95
C GLN A 108 6.35 8.76 -13.60
N VAL A 109 5.34 7.96 -13.26
CA VAL A 109 5.25 7.29 -11.96
C VAL A 109 5.70 5.84 -12.08
N ALA A 110 6.44 5.37 -11.08
CA ALA A 110 6.87 3.98 -10.96
C ALA A 110 5.94 3.15 -10.06
N ALA A 111 5.13 3.82 -9.22
CA ALA A 111 4.09 3.18 -8.43
C ALA A 111 2.91 4.12 -8.15
N VAL A 112 1.72 3.53 -8.03
CA VAL A 112 0.49 4.21 -7.63
C VAL A 112 -0.10 3.50 -6.41
N VAL A 113 -0.45 4.25 -5.37
CA VAL A 113 -1.20 3.77 -4.21
C VAL A 113 -2.59 4.40 -4.26
N VAL A 114 -3.64 3.61 -4.15
CA VAL A 114 -5.03 4.09 -4.21
C VAL A 114 -5.83 3.46 -3.08
N GLY A 115 -6.65 4.26 -2.39
CA GLY A 115 -7.61 3.71 -1.45
C GLY A 115 -7.54 4.18 0.00
N PRO A 116 -6.36 4.43 0.60
CA PRO A 116 -6.27 4.88 2.00
C PRO A 116 -7.22 6.06 2.29
N GLY A 117 -8.18 5.87 3.19
CA GLY A 117 -9.16 6.88 3.57
C GLY A 117 -10.16 7.34 2.50
N LEU A 118 -10.27 6.65 1.35
CA LEU A 118 -11.33 6.93 0.38
C LEU A 118 -12.70 6.56 0.96
N GLY A 119 -13.73 7.33 0.59
CA GLY A 119 -15.14 7.04 0.83
C GLY A 119 -15.91 6.77 -0.46
N ASP A 120 -17.23 6.58 -0.36
CA ASP A 120 -18.13 6.30 -1.50
C ASP A 120 -17.61 5.14 -2.37
N GLU A 121 -17.82 3.90 -1.91
CA GLU A 121 -17.34 2.69 -2.58
C GLU A 121 -17.73 2.64 -4.07
N ARG A 122 -18.98 2.99 -4.41
CA ARG A 122 -19.44 2.99 -5.80
C ARG A 122 -18.69 4.02 -6.65
N GLY A 123 -18.52 5.24 -6.13
CA GLY A 123 -17.73 6.29 -6.78
C GLY A 123 -16.26 5.91 -6.92
N SER A 124 -15.66 5.35 -5.86
CA SER A 124 -14.27 4.89 -5.83
C SER A 124 -14.03 3.76 -6.84
N MET A 125 -14.91 2.77 -6.94
CA MET A 125 -14.82 1.75 -8.00
C MET A 125 -14.90 2.39 -9.39
N ALA A 126 -15.81 3.36 -9.61
CA ALA A 126 -15.93 4.05 -10.91
C ALA A 126 -14.66 4.83 -11.27
N PHE A 127 -14.01 5.45 -10.28
CA PHE A 127 -12.72 6.10 -10.44
C PHE A 127 -11.61 5.08 -10.76
N VAL A 128 -11.46 4.02 -9.97
CA VAL A 128 -10.41 3.00 -10.15
C VAL A 128 -10.52 2.31 -11.52
N ARG A 129 -11.74 2.02 -12.00
CA ARG A 129 -11.96 1.46 -13.35
C ARG A 129 -11.39 2.33 -14.47
N ARG A 130 -11.50 3.66 -14.37
CA ARG A 130 -10.91 4.60 -15.34
C ARG A 130 -9.42 4.81 -15.11
N LEU A 131 -8.96 4.66 -13.87
CA LEU A 131 -7.57 4.86 -13.48
C LEU A 131 -6.66 3.73 -13.98
N LEU A 132 -7.03 2.46 -13.77
CA LEU A 132 -6.15 1.31 -14.04
C LEU A 132 -5.55 1.31 -15.46
N PRO A 133 -6.34 1.55 -16.54
CA PRO A 133 -5.80 1.58 -17.90
C PRO A 133 -4.75 2.68 -18.16
N LEU A 134 -4.72 3.74 -17.35
CA LEU A 134 -3.74 4.82 -17.46
C LEU A 134 -2.37 4.42 -16.91
N PHE A 135 -2.32 3.46 -15.97
CA PHE A 135 -1.13 3.14 -15.19
C PHE A 135 -0.71 1.67 -15.38
N ARG A 136 -0.64 1.22 -16.64
CA ARG A 136 -0.30 -0.17 -17.01
C ARG A 136 1.19 -0.49 -16.84
N GLU A 137 2.05 0.51 -16.99
CA GLU A 137 3.52 0.35 -16.98
C GLU A 137 4.14 0.46 -15.58
N CYS A 138 3.32 0.49 -14.52
CA CYS A 138 3.79 0.62 -13.15
C CYS A 138 3.03 -0.29 -12.19
N THR A 139 3.56 -0.46 -10.97
CA THR A 139 2.85 -1.19 -9.93
C THR A 139 1.68 -0.36 -9.39
N VAL A 140 0.47 -0.91 -9.39
CA VAL A 140 -0.69 -0.28 -8.75
C VAL A 140 -1.06 -1.05 -7.48
N LEU A 141 -1.08 -0.36 -6.35
CA LEU A 141 -1.57 -0.85 -5.07
C LEU A 141 -2.97 -0.32 -4.82
N LEU A 142 -3.92 -1.22 -4.56
CA LEU A 142 -5.27 -0.90 -4.12
C LEU A 142 -5.40 -1.34 -2.66
N ASP A 143 -5.80 -0.41 -1.80
CA ASP A 143 -6.09 -0.65 -0.39
C ASP A 143 -7.53 -0.26 -0.07
N SER A 144 -8.06 -0.78 1.03
CA SER A 144 -9.42 -0.49 1.49
C SER A 144 -10.48 -0.59 0.38
N ILE A 145 -11.43 0.33 0.32
CA ILE A 145 -12.55 0.30 -0.64
C ILE A 145 -12.11 0.35 -2.12
N ALA A 146 -10.88 0.74 -2.44
CA ALA A 146 -10.39 0.71 -3.82
C ALA A 146 -10.24 -0.73 -4.33
N MET A 147 -10.06 -1.71 -3.43
CA MET A 147 -9.94 -3.13 -3.78
C MET A 147 -11.25 -3.72 -4.30
N SER A 148 -12.40 -3.10 -4.03
CA SER A 148 -13.71 -3.63 -4.40
C SER A 148 -13.86 -3.86 -5.91
N VAL A 149 -13.09 -3.17 -6.75
CA VAL A 149 -13.03 -3.41 -8.20
C VAL A 149 -12.59 -4.85 -8.55
N ALA A 150 -11.85 -5.54 -7.67
CA ALA A 150 -11.42 -6.93 -7.86
C ALA A 150 -12.60 -7.92 -7.91
N THR A 151 -13.76 -7.55 -7.34
CA THR A 151 -14.96 -8.39 -7.34
C THR A 151 -15.59 -8.56 -8.72
N GLU A 152 -15.27 -7.67 -9.67
CA GLU A 152 -15.92 -7.64 -10.98
C GLU A 152 -15.22 -8.49 -12.04
N ARG A 153 -13.89 -8.49 -12.01
CA ARG A 153 -13.05 -9.21 -12.96
C ARG A 153 -11.62 -9.35 -12.45
N ALA A 154 -10.92 -10.35 -12.97
CA ALA A 154 -9.48 -10.45 -12.81
C ALA A 154 -8.76 -9.26 -13.49
N PHE A 155 -7.66 -8.83 -12.88
CA PHE A 155 -6.79 -7.79 -13.41
C PHE A 155 -5.96 -8.32 -14.59
N ASP A 156 -5.71 -7.47 -15.57
CA ASP A 156 -4.87 -7.72 -16.76
C ASP A 156 -3.51 -7.02 -16.65
N GLN A 157 -3.18 -6.44 -15.49
CA GLN A 157 -1.94 -5.74 -15.20
C GLN A 157 -1.47 -6.05 -13.76
N PRO A 158 -0.20 -5.78 -13.40
CA PRO A 158 0.30 -6.01 -12.05
C PRO A 158 -0.43 -5.14 -11.02
N VAL A 159 -1.21 -5.79 -10.14
CA VAL A 159 -1.92 -5.15 -9.04
C VAL A 159 -1.55 -5.80 -7.71
N LEU A 160 -1.36 -4.97 -6.69
CA LEU A 160 -1.19 -5.37 -5.31
C LEU A 160 -2.46 -5.01 -4.52
N LEU A 161 -3.01 -5.96 -3.77
CA LEU A 161 -4.16 -5.77 -2.89
C LEU A 161 -3.73 -5.98 -1.44
N THR A 162 -4.19 -5.15 -0.51
CA THR A 162 -3.78 -5.20 0.90
C THR A 162 -4.94 -5.45 1.88
N PRO A 163 -5.81 -6.45 1.68
CA PRO A 163 -6.97 -6.63 2.55
C PRO A 163 -6.57 -7.09 3.95
N HIS A 164 -7.20 -6.55 4.99
CA HIS A 164 -7.31 -7.26 6.28
C HIS A 164 -8.45 -8.28 6.22
N ALA A 165 -8.59 -9.13 7.25
CA ALA A 165 -9.62 -10.19 7.26
C ALA A 165 -11.06 -9.69 6.99
N GLY A 166 -11.46 -8.54 7.55
CA GLY A 166 -12.76 -7.92 7.25
C GLY A 166 -12.94 -7.46 5.78
N GLU A 167 -11.96 -6.77 5.20
CA GLU A 167 -11.98 -6.39 3.78
C GLU A 167 -11.97 -7.64 2.88
N MET A 168 -11.19 -8.66 3.23
CA MET A 168 -11.21 -9.94 2.50
C MET A 168 -12.58 -10.62 2.60
N ALA A 169 -13.26 -10.54 3.74
CA ALA A 169 -14.62 -11.07 3.90
C ALA A 169 -15.61 -10.38 2.95
N HIS A 170 -15.55 -9.05 2.89
CA HIS A 170 -16.33 -8.25 1.94
C HIS A 170 -16.05 -8.63 0.48
N LEU A 171 -14.78 -8.77 0.10
CA LEU A 171 -14.37 -9.07 -1.28
C LEU A 171 -14.66 -10.51 -1.71
N SER A 172 -14.53 -11.47 -0.80
CA SER A 172 -14.65 -12.91 -1.11
C SER A 172 -16.03 -13.50 -0.83
N GLY A 173 -16.82 -12.87 0.04
CA GLY A 173 -18.07 -13.42 0.57
C GLY A 173 -17.89 -14.49 1.65
N LEU A 174 -16.65 -14.76 2.09
CA LEU A 174 -16.34 -15.72 3.14
C LEU A 174 -16.48 -15.10 4.53
N PRO A 175 -16.86 -15.87 5.57
CA PRO A 175 -16.81 -15.40 6.96
C PRO A 175 -15.40 -14.99 7.39
N LYS A 176 -15.30 -13.91 8.17
CA LYS A 176 -14.02 -13.37 8.65
C LYS A 176 -13.21 -14.40 9.44
N GLU A 177 -13.89 -15.24 10.22
CA GLU A 177 -13.29 -16.28 11.06
C GLU A 177 -12.64 -17.37 10.20
N ALA A 178 -13.31 -17.78 9.12
CA ALA A 178 -12.76 -18.75 8.16
C ALA A 178 -11.51 -18.19 7.46
N ILE A 179 -11.51 -16.90 7.13
CA ILE A 179 -10.36 -16.22 6.54
C ILE A 179 -9.16 -16.21 7.49
N ALA A 180 -9.38 -15.99 8.79
CA ALA A 180 -8.30 -16.01 9.77
C ALA A 180 -7.69 -17.40 9.96
N GLN A 181 -8.52 -18.45 9.92
CA GLN A 181 -8.09 -19.85 10.09
C GLN A 181 -7.34 -20.37 8.87
N GLU A 182 -7.78 -20.00 7.67
CA GLU A 182 -7.25 -20.50 6.39
C GLU A 182 -6.57 -19.42 5.55
N ALA A 183 -5.91 -18.46 6.20
CA ALA A 183 -5.35 -17.26 5.57
C ALA A 183 -4.47 -17.55 4.33
N LEU A 184 -3.67 -18.63 4.35
CA LEU A 184 -2.86 -19.03 3.20
C LEU A 184 -3.70 -19.49 2.01
N ALA A 185 -4.68 -20.36 2.25
CA ALA A 185 -5.55 -20.88 1.21
C ALA A 185 -6.36 -19.73 0.59
N VAL A 186 -7.01 -18.92 1.45
CA VAL A 186 -7.81 -17.77 1.02
C VAL A 186 -6.98 -16.76 0.22
N ALA A 187 -5.81 -16.35 0.73
CA ALA A 187 -4.96 -15.41 0.01
C ALA A 187 -4.48 -15.97 -1.34
N GLY A 188 -4.17 -17.26 -1.39
CA GLY A 188 -3.75 -17.94 -2.62
C GLY A 188 -4.85 -18.07 -3.66
N GLU A 189 -6.07 -18.40 -3.23
CA GLU A 189 -7.25 -18.46 -4.11
C GLU A 189 -7.61 -17.07 -4.63
N ALA A 190 -7.63 -16.08 -3.75
CA ALA A 190 -7.85 -14.68 -4.10
C ALA A 190 -6.82 -14.19 -5.12
N ALA A 191 -5.53 -14.46 -4.89
CA ALA A 191 -4.45 -14.06 -5.80
C ALA A 191 -4.61 -14.68 -7.19
N ALA A 192 -4.95 -15.97 -7.26
CA ALA A 192 -5.21 -16.66 -8.53
C ALA A 192 -6.49 -16.16 -9.21
N ARG A 193 -7.59 -15.99 -8.46
CA ARG A 193 -8.90 -15.54 -8.97
C ARG A 193 -8.84 -14.14 -9.54
N TRP A 194 -8.18 -13.22 -8.84
CA TRP A 194 -8.12 -11.82 -9.21
C TRP A 194 -6.92 -11.49 -10.10
N ASN A 195 -6.00 -12.45 -10.32
CA ASN A 195 -4.72 -12.22 -10.99
C ASN A 195 -3.92 -11.05 -10.36
N ALA A 196 -3.81 -11.06 -9.03
CA ALA A 196 -3.17 -9.99 -8.25
C ALA A 196 -2.28 -10.54 -7.13
N CYS A 197 -1.30 -9.75 -6.70
CA CYS A 197 -0.56 -10.01 -5.48
C CYS A 197 -1.42 -9.60 -4.27
N VAL A 198 -1.79 -10.56 -3.43
CA VAL A 198 -2.64 -10.34 -2.25
C VAL A 198 -1.78 -10.35 -0.99
N VAL A 199 -1.82 -9.27 -0.23
CA VAL A 199 -1.21 -9.13 1.08
C VAL A 199 -2.31 -9.17 2.14
N LEU A 200 -2.65 -10.37 2.60
CA LEU A 200 -3.67 -10.58 3.62
C LEU A 200 -3.11 -10.21 5.00
N LYS A 201 -3.50 -9.04 5.50
CA LYS A 201 -3.06 -8.45 6.78
C LYS A 201 -3.72 -9.19 7.95
N GLY A 202 -2.93 -9.46 8.99
CA GLY A 202 -3.37 -10.13 10.21
C GLY A 202 -2.24 -10.25 11.23
N ALA A 203 -2.47 -11.01 12.32
CA ALA A 203 -1.42 -11.30 13.31
C ALA A 203 -0.18 -11.93 12.65
N SER A 204 -0.43 -12.79 11.68
CA SER A 204 0.53 -13.19 10.65
C SER A 204 0.07 -12.60 9.32
N THR A 205 0.98 -12.01 8.56
CA THR A 205 0.67 -11.48 7.22
C THR A 205 1.05 -12.51 6.16
N VAL A 206 0.14 -12.79 5.23
CA VAL A 206 0.38 -13.67 4.08
C VAL A 206 0.49 -12.83 2.82
N ILE A 207 1.54 -13.04 2.03
CA ILE A 207 1.72 -12.47 0.71
C ILE A 207 1.57 -13.60 -0.30
N ALA A 208 0.55 -13.56 -1.15
CA ALA A 208 0.28 -14.57 -2.17
C ALA A 208 0.28 -13.95 -3.57
N THR A 209 0.84 -14.66 -4.54
CA THR A 209 0.97 -14.21 -5.93
C THR A 209 0.11 -15.04 -6.88
N PRO A 210 -0.28 -14.50 -8.05
CA PRO A 210 -1.04 -15.27 -9.03
C PRO A 210 -0.25 -16.46 -9.59
N GLN A 211 1.09 -16.40 -9.54
CA GLN A 211 1.99 -17.50 -9.90
C GLN A 211 2.10 -18.58 -8.81
N ARG A 212 1.19 -18.60 -7.83
CA ARG A 212 1.13 -19.61 -6.75
C ARG A 212 2.38 -19.66 -5.88
N ARG A 213 3.10 -18.54 -5.76
CA ARG A 213 4.11 -18.35 -4.69
C ARG A 213 3.45 -17.66 -3.52
N ALA A 214 3.83 -18.04 -2.31
CA ALA A 214 3.38 -17.38 -1.10
C ALA A 214 4.49 -17.26 -0.06
N TRP A 215 4.40 -16.19 0.73
CA TRP A 215 5.23 -15.93 1.89
C TRP A 215 4.37 -15.63 3.11
N ARG A 216 4.89 -15.97 4.29
CA ARG A 216 4.21 -15.72 5.56
C ARG A 216 5.17 -15.04 6.53
N PHE A 217 4.74 -13.94 7.12
CA PHE A 217 5.47 -13.21 8.13
C PHE A 217 4.75 -13.27 9.47
N ASP A 218 5.41 -13.81 10.50
CA ASP A 218 4.86 -14.02 11.85
C ASP A 218 5.39 -12.99 12.88
N GLY A 219 5.95 -11.87 12.45
CA GLY A 219 6.65 -10.89 13.31
C GLY A 219 5.87 -9.64 13.68
N GLY A 220 4.52 -9.67 13.67
CA GLY A 220 3.70 -8.51 14.04
C GLY A 220 3.87 -8.10 15.51
N SER A 221 3.49 -6.87 15.86
CA SER A 221 3.44 -6.38 17.24
C SER A 221 2.05 -5.84 17.59
N PRO A 222 1.53 -6.05 18.81
CA PRO A 222 0.19 -5.58 19.20
C PRO A 222 -0.04 -4.08 18.95
N GLY A 223 0.97 -3.24 19.15
CA GLY A 223 0.86 -1.80 18.90
C GLY A 223 0.56 -1.41 17.45
N LEU A 224 0.75 -2.31 16.48
CA LEU A 224 0.39 -2.06 15.08
C LEU A 224 -1.12 -2.14 14.85
N ALA A 225 -1.88 -2.67 15.80
CA ALA A 225 -3.33 -2.62 15.82
C ALA A 225 -3.83 -1.23 16.25
N THR A 226 -3.31 -0.19 15.61
CA THR A 226 -3.68 1.22 15.81
C THR A 226 -4.18 1.82 14.50
N SER A 227 -5.10 2.77 14.58
CA SER A 227 -5.70 3.43 13.41
C SER A 227 -4.62 4.10 12.56
N GLY A 228 -4.69 3.90 11.24
CA GLY A 228 -3.73 4.47 10.27
C GLY A 228 -2.46 3.64 10.04
N SER A 229 -2.22 2.59 10.82
CA SER A 229 -1.10 1.65 10.62
C SER A 229 -1.14 1.01 9.22
N GLY A 230 -2.34 0.66 8.74
CA GLY A 230 -2.55 0.17 7.37
C GLY A 230 -2.18 1.19 6.29
N ASP A 231 -2.50 2.47 6.50
CA ASP A 231 -2.17 3.54 5.54
C ASP A 231 -0.66 3.73 5.41
N VAL A 232 0.07 3.64 6.53
CA VAL A 232 1.54 3.63 6.55
C VAL A 232 2.06 2.45 5.76
N LEU A 233 1.54 1.23 6.01
CA LEU A 233 1.96 0.03 5.28
C LEU A 233 1.73 0.16 3.77
N ALA A 234 0.57 0.67 3.34
CA ALA A 234 0.27 0.93 1.93
C ALA A 234 1.24 1.94 1.31
N GLY A 235 1.54 3.03 2.02
CA GLY A 235 2.55 4.01 1.63
C GLY A 235 3.95 3.42 1.47
N LEU A 236 4.38 2.56 2.42
CA LEU A 236 5.66 1.86 2.34
C LEU A 236 5.75 0.97 1.10
N MET A 237 4.70 0.20 0.80
CA MET A 237 4.66 -0.64 -0.40
C MET A 237 4.79 0.20 -1.67
N GLY A 238 4.05 1.31 -1.76
CA GLY A 238 4.17 2.25 -2.88
C GLY A 238 5.57 2.84 -3.01
N GLY A 239 6.19 3.25 -1.90
CA GLY A 239 7.53 3.80 -1.91
C GLY A 239 8.61 2.79 -2.30
N PHE A 240 8.54 1.56 -1.81
CA PHE A 240 9.46 0.49 -2.22
C PHE A 240 9.25 0.06 -3.67
N ALA A 241 8.01 0.00 -4.15
CA ALA A 241 7.71 -0.26 -5.55
C ALA A 241 8.25 0.86 -6.46
N ALA A 242 8.09 2.13 -6.05
CA ALA A 242 8.63 3.27 -6.81
C ALA A 242 10.16 3.22 -6.96
N ARG A 243 10.86 2.61 -6.00
CA ARG A 243 12.31 2.38 -6.08
C ARG A 243 12.70 1.26 -7.03
N GLY A 244 11.76 0.57 -7.68
CA GLY A 244 12.03 -0.48 -8.67
C GLY A 244 11.83 -1.91 -8.16
N LEU A 245 11.28 -2.13 -6.96
CA LEU A 245 10.92 -3.47 -6.53
C LEU A 245 9.61 -3.93 -7.20
N PRO A 246 9.52 -5.18 -7.68
CA PRO A 246 8.26 -5.74 -8.15
C PRO A 246 7.26 -5.93 -6.98
N PRO A 247 5.96 -6.05 -7.27
CA PRO A 247 4.89 -5.96 -6.27
C PRO A 247 5.10 -6.85 -5.04
N GLU A 248 5.41 -8.14 -5.23
CA GLU A 248 5.55 -9.09 -4.12
C GLU A 248 6.78 -8.81 -3.24
N LYS A 249 7.84 -8.22 -3.83
CA LYS A 249 9.05 -7.87 -3.09
C LYS A 249 8.87 -6.52 -2.37
N ALA A 250 8.19 -5.57 -2.99
CA ALA A 250 7.79 -4.32 -2.33
C ALA A 250 6.88 -4.61 -1.13
N ALA A 251 5.92 -5.54 -1.28
CA ALA A 251 5.10 -6.05 -0.18
C ALA A 251 5.95 -6.66 0.95
N ALA A 252 6.89 -7.53 0.61
CA ALA A 252 7.75 -8.20 1.59
C ALA A 252 8.60 -7.20 2.39
N TRP A 253 9.24 -6.26 1.70
CA TRP A 253 9.99 -5.16 2.35
C TRP A 253 9.09 -4.33 3.26
N ALA A 254 7.93 -3.90 2.76
CA ALA A 254 7.01 -3.08 3.54
C ALA A 254 6.53 -3.78 4.80
N VAL A 255 6.11 -5.05 4.72
CA VAL A 255 5.61 -5.83 5.87
C VAL A 255 6.69 -5.97 6.95
N VAL A 256 7.91 -6.36 6.57
CA VAL A 256 9.01 -6.57 7.52
C VAL A 256 9.44 -5.25 8.15
N VAL A 257 9.63 -4.20 7.34
CA VAL A 257 10.07 -2.89 7.82
C VAL A 257 9.02 -2.25 8.72
N HIS A 258 7.75 -2.33 8.35
CA HIS A 258 6.63 -1.85 9.15
C HIS A 258 6.54 -2.56 10.51
N ALA A 259 6.67 -3.88 10.51
CA ALA A 259 6.68 -4.66 11.73
C ALA A 259 7.85 -4.31 12.66
N ARG A 260 9.04 -4.12 12.08
CA ARG A 260 10.22 -3.71 12.84
C ARG A 260 10.11 -2.28 13.37
N ALA A 261 9.53 -1.36 12.61
CA ALA A 261 9.20 -0.01 13.08
C ALA A 261 8.28 -0.06 14.30
N GLY A 262 7.18 -0.84 14.22
CA GLY A 262 6.27 -1.04 15.35
C GLY A 262 6.94 -1.68 16.57
N LYS A 263 7.86 -2.62 16.36
CA LYS A 263 8.65 -3.21 17.45
C LYS A 263 9.59 -2.19 18.13
N ASN A 264 10.27 -1.34 17.36
CA ASN A 264 11.15 -0.32 17.92
C ASN A 264 10.34 0.70 18.76
N LEU A 265 9.19 1.14 18.25
CA LEU A 265 8.27 2.01 19.01
C LEU A 265 7.73 1.29 20.25
N GLY A 266 7.41 0.00 20.11
CA GLY A 266 7.01 -0.87 21.22
C GLY A 266 8.01 -0.88 22.38
N GLN A 267 9.30 -0.82 22.06
CA GLN A 267 10.39 -0.78 23.04
C GLN A 267 10.62 0.62 23.63
N ARG A 268 10.40 1.68 22.84
CA ARG A 268 10.71 3.06 23.23
C ARG A 268 9.56 3.78 23.93
N VAL A 269 8.33 3.58 23.45
CA VAL A 269 7.12 4.25 23.95
C VAL A 269 6.35 3.30 24.87
N GLY A 270 6.20 2.05 24.45
CA GLY A 270 5.46 1.01 25.15
C GLY A 270 4.78 0.06 24.16
N PRO A 271 4.38 -1.15 24.60
CA PRO A 271 3.83 -2.17 23.71
C PRO A 271 2.53 -1.74 22.99
N LEU A 272 1.84 -0.73 23.55
CA LEU A 272 0.66 -0.05 23.02
C LEU A 272 0.82 1.45 23.23
N GLY A 273 0.08 2.26 22.46
CA GLY A 273 -0.05 3.72 22.67
C GLY A 273 0.77 4.60 21.74
N TYR A 274 1.68 4.04 20.94
CA TYR A 274 2.30 4.80 19.84
C TYR A 274 1.31 5.01 18.69
N LEU A 275 1.52 6.09 17.95
CA LEU A 275 0.68 6.54 16.85
C LEU A 275 1.19 5.99 15.52
N ALA A 276 0.29 5.84 14.55
CA ALA A 276 0.68 5.47 13.19
C ALA A 276 1.62 6.51 12.54
N SER A 277 1.47 7.79 12.88
CA SER A 277 2.33 8.88 12.40
C SER A 277 3.79 8.73 12.82
N GLU A 278 4.07 8.00 13.90
CA GLU A 278 5.44 7.77 14.39
C GLU A 278 6.14 6.63 13.64
N LEU A 279 5.39 5.68 13.05
CA LEU A 279 5.94 4.52 12.35
C LEU A 279 6.85 4.93 11.19
N ALA A 280 6.45 5.93 10.41
CA ALA A 280 7.20 6.40 9.26
C ALA A 280 8.58 6.96 9.65
N GLY A 281 8.73 7.48 10.89
CA GLY A 281 10.00 7.98 11.40
C GLY A 281 11.05 6.89 11.64
N GLU A 282 10.62 5.66 11.97
CA GLU A 282 11.53 4.52 12.20
C GLU A 282 12.10 3.93 10.91
N VAL A 283 11.37 4.09 9.80
CA VAL A 283 11.60 3.38 8.54
C VAL A 283 13.03 3.58 7.99
N PRO A 284 13.58 4.81 7.89
CA PRO A 284 14.93 4.99 7.34
C PRO A 284 16.01 4.25 8.14
N GLY A 285 15.89 4.24 9.47
CA GLY A 285 16.81 3.54 10.37
C GLY A 285 16.72 2.02 10.23
N VAL A 286 15.50 1.50 10.08
CA VAL A 286 15.26 0.07 9.83
C VAL A 286 15.82 -0.34 8.47
N VAL A 287 15.51 0.40 7.40
CA VAL A 287 15.99 0.12 6.04
C VAL A 287 17.51 0.12 5.99
N ARG A 288 18.17 1.11 6.60
CA ARG A 288 19.65 1.18 6.68
C ARG A 288 20.28 -0.05 7.33
N ARG A 289 19.61 -0.68 8.30
CA ARG A 289 20.10 -1.89 8.96
C ARG A 289 19.88 -3.14 8.12
N LEU A 290 18.73 -3.23 7.44
CA LEU A 290 18.33 -4.42 6.68
C LEU A 290 18.89 -4.47 5.26
N ALA A 291 19.28 -3.33 4.69
CA ALA A 291 19.88 -3.23 3.36
C ALA A 291 21.41 -3.42 3.35
N ARG A 292 22.00 -3.84 4.48
CA ARG A 292 23.41 -4.23 4.61
C ARG A 292 23.55 -5.73 4.44
#